data_AF-A0A1I4G3G6-F1
#
_entry.id   AF-A0A1I4G3G6-F1
#
_cell.length_a   1.000
_cell.length_b   1.000
_cell.length_c   1.000
_cell.angle_alpha   90.00
_cell.angle_beta   90.00
_cell.angle_gamma   90.00
#
_symmetry.space_group_name_H-M   'P 1'
#
loop_
_entity.id
_entity.type
_entity.pdbx_description
1 polymer ?
#
loop_
_entity_poly.entity_id
_entity_poly.type
_entity_poly.pdbx_seq_one_letter_code
_entity_poly.pdbx_strand_id
1 'polypeptide(L)' 'MAMDRTRRPSDPRQAAEAAFKAVTRKVPEAPKAAPAPVAIPGARETVSLRIDRAVLEHFQKDGPGWQDRINAALKAAAGL' A
#
# COMPACT_ATOMS: atom_id res chain seq x y z
N MET A 1 -16.94 47.32 -46.06
CA MET A 1 -15.75 46.43 -46.01
C MET A 1 -14.95 46.86 -44.78
N ALA A 2 -14.59 46.03 -43.80
CA ALA A 2 -14.24 44.61 -43.84
C ALA A 2 -14.72 43.89 -42.56
N MET A 3 -14.95 42.59 -42.70
CA MET A 3 -15.58 41.70 -41.74
C MET A 3 -14.91 41.66 -40.36
N ASP A 4 -15.74 41.80 -39.34
CA ASP A 4 -15.59 41.20 -38.02
C ASP A 4 -15.30 39.69 -38.18
N ARG A 5 -14.05 39.27 -37.98
CA ARG A 5 -13.68 37.84 -37.98
C ARG A 5 -14.15 37.21 -36.67
N THR A 6 -15.44 36.91 -36.66
CA THR A 6 -16.17 36.00 -35.79
C THR A 6 -15.34 34.75 -35.40
N ARG A 7 -15.29 34.48 -34.10
CA ARG A 7 -15.07 33.19 -33.40
C ARG A 7 -13.97 32.27 -33.95
N ARG A 8 -12.83 32.20 -33.27
CA ARG A 8 -11.96 30.99 -33.26
C ARG A 8 -12.75 29.86 -32.57
N PRO A 9 -13.30 28.87 -33.30
CA PRO A 9 -13.98 27.75 -32.67
C PRO A 9 -12.91 26.86 -32.04
N SER A 10 -13.19 26.36 -30.83
CA SER A 10 -12.32 25.48 -30.04
C SER A 10 -11.50 24.52 -30.91
N ASP A 11 -10.17 24.55 -30.74
CA ASP A 11 -9.24 23.75 -31.54
C ASP A 11 -9.46 22.24 -31.24
N PRO A 12 -9.89 21.42 -32.21
CA PRO A 12 -10.24 20.02 -31.98
C PRO A 12 -9.04 19.19 -31.53
N ARG A 13 -7.81 19.63 -31.82
CA ARG A 13 -6.57 19.00 -31.34
C ARG A 13 -6.42 19.15 -29.83
N GLN A 14 -6.70 20.34 -29.29
CA GLN A 14 -6.64 20.56 -27.83
C GLN A 14 -7.72 19.76 -27.09
N ALA A 15 -8.92 19.68 -27.64
CA ALA A 15 -9.99 18.86 -27.06
C ALA A 15 -9.61 17.37 -27.02
N ALA A 16 -8.98 16.87 -28.09
CA ALA A 16 -8.50 15.49 -28.15
C ALA A 16 -7.35 15.21 -27.17
N GLU A 17 -6.39 16.13 -27.04
CA GLU A 17 -5.28 15.99 -26.09
C GLU A 17 -5.74 16.06 -24.63
N ALA A 18 -6.74 16.88 -24.32
CA ALA A 18 -7.37 16.94 -23.00
C ALA A 18 -8.10 15.63 -22.65
N ALA A 19 -8.84 15.07 -23.61
CA ALA A 19 -9.52 13.79 -23.45
C ALA A 19 -8.50 12.64 -23.26
N PHE A 20 -7.42 12.63 -24.04
CA PHE A 20 -6.37 11.63 -23.89
C PHE A 20 -5.68 11.74 -22.53
N LYS A 21 -5.26 12.94 -22.10
CA LYS A 21 -4.67 13.15 -20.77
C LYS A 21 -5.60 12.75 -19.62
N ALA A 22 -6.91 12.94 -19.76
CA ALA A 22 -7.88 12.52 -18.75
C ALA A 22 -7.98 11.00 -18.63
N VAL A 23 -7.88 10.27 -19.75
CA VAL A 23 -7.96 8.79 -19.78
C VAL A 23 -6.67 8.12 -19.31
N THR A 24 -5.49 8.68 -19.63
CA THR A 24 -4.18 8.10 -19.21
C THR A 24 -3.75 8.52 -17.79
N ARG A 25 -4.36 9.57 -17.20
CA ARG A 25 -4.10 9.94 -15.82
C ARG A 25 -4.67 8.86 -14.87
N LYS A 26 -3.81 7.91 -14.49
CA LYS A 26 -4.01 7.06 -13.32
C LYS A 26 -4.09 7.99 -12.11
N VAL A 27 -5.31 8.29 -11.67
CA VAL A 27 -5.57 8.94 -10.39
C VAL A 27 -4.98 7.99 -9.33
N PRO A 28 -3.94 8.37 -8.58
CA PRO A 28 -3.59 7.62 -7.38
C PRO A 28 -4.81 7.70 -6.48
N GLU A 29 -5.47 6.56 -6.30
CA GLU A 29 -6.55 6.39 -5.35
C GLU A 29 -6.04 6.94 -4.01
N ALA A 30 -6.61 8.06 -3.56
CA ALA A 30 -6.35 8.58 -2.24
C ALA A 30 -6.55 7.41 -1.26
N PRO A 31 -5.67 7.20 -0.27
CA PRO A 31 -5.79 6.06 0.63
C PRO A 31 -7.18 6.12 1.26
N LYS A 32 -8.05 5.24 0.77
CA LYS A 32 -9.38 5.01 1.32
C LYS A 32 -9.12 4.71 2.78
N ALA A 33 -9.62 5.58 3.66
CA ALA A 33 -9.44 5.50 5.10
C ALA A 33 -9.45 4.04 5.52
N ALA A 34 -8.32 3.58 6.05
CA ALA A 34 -8.16 2.19 6.45
C ALA A 34 -9.37 1.83 7.33
N PRO A 35 -10.11 0.75 7.02
CA PRO A 35 -11.18 0.33 7.89
C PRO A 35 -10.58 0.17 9.29
N ALA A 36 -11.24 0.74 10.31
CA ALA A 36 -10.84 0.61 11.70
C ALA A 36 -10.45 -0.85 11.95
N PRO A 37 -9.29 -1.13 12.58
CA PRO A 37 -8.78 -2.49 12.68
C PRO A 37 -9.84 -3.34 13.35
N VAL A 38 -10.48 -4.19 12.56
CA VAL A 38 -11.34 -5.25 13.07
C VAL A 38 -10.41 -6.04 13.98
N ALA A 39 -10.69 -6.02 15.29
CA ALA A 39 -9.94 -6.77 16.26
C ALA A 39 -10.22 -8.26 16.01
N ILE A 40 -9.56 -8.82 15.01
CA ILE A 40 -9.59 -10.24 14.72
C ILE A 40 -8.83 -10.88 15.88
N PRO A 41 -9.45 -11.73 16.71
CA PRO A 41 -8.74 -12.44 17.76
C PRO A 41 -7.67 -13.31 17.10
N GLY A 42 -6.40 -12.99 17.36
CA GLY A 42 -5.25 -13.60 16.68
C GLY A 42 -4.60 -12.76 15.58
N ALA A 43 -4.97 -11.48 15.44
CA ALA A 43 -4.26 -10.55 14.57
C ALA A 43 -2.76 -10.52 14.93
N ARG A 44 -1.91 -10.84 13.94
CA ARG A 44 -0.46 -10.72 14.05
C ARG A 44 -0.06 -9.42 13.36
N GLU A 45 0.64 -8.57 14.10
CA GLU A 45 1.18 -7.35 13.54
C GLU A 45 2.60 -7.59 13.03
N THR A 46 2.88 -7.17 11.80
CA THR A 46 4.22 -7.20 11.24
C THR A 46 5.02 -6.04 11.84
N VAL A 47 5.95 -6.36 12.73
CA VAL A 47 6.83 -5.38 13.38
C VAL A 47 8.29 -5.58 12.95
N SER A 48 9.01 -4.46 12.83
CA SER A 48 10.45 -4.46 12.55
C SER A 48 11.23 -4.49 13.87
N LEU A 49 11.56 -5.68 14.35
CA LEU A 49 12.37 -5.90 15.57
C LEU A 49 13.80 -6.36 15.22
N ARG A 50 14.79 -5.92 15.98
CA ARG A 50 16.17 -6.43 15.89
C ARG A 50 16.31 -7.67 16.77
N ILE A 51 16.73 -8.78 16.16
CA ILE A 51 16.95 -10.07 16.83
C ILE A 51 18.40 -10.47 16.63
N ASP A 52 19.01 -11.02 17.67
CA ASP A 52 20.37 -11.54 17.60
C ASP A 52 20.48 -12.72 16.61
N ARG A 53 21.65 -12.84 15.97
CA ARG A 53 21.90 -13.88 14.96
C ARG A 53 21.82 -15.29 15.53
N ALA A 54 22.38 -15.53 16.73
CA ALA A 54 22.38 -16.85 17.34
C ALA A 54 20.95 -17.30 17.69
N VAL A 55 20.11 -16.36 18.13
CA VAL A 55 18.69 -16.61 18.41
C VAL A 55 17.94 -16.92 17.12
N LEU A 56 18.15 -16.13 16.06
CA LEU A 56 17.52 -16.36 14.77
C LEU A 56 17.89 -17.75 14.21
N GLU A 57 19.17 -18.11 14.26
CA GLU A 57 19.67 -19.41 13.80
C GLU A 57 19.10 -20.56 14.63
N HIS A 58 18.98 -20.41 15.94
CA HIS A 58 18.35 -21.40 16.80
C HIS A 58 16.91 -21.72 16.34
N PHE A 59 16.07 -20.70 16.12
CA PHE A 59 14.69 -20.91 15.70
C PHE A 59 14.57 -21.39 14.24
N GLN A 60 15.48 -20.97 13.34
CA GLN A 60 15.47 -21.38 11.93
C GLN A 60 15.92 -22.83 11.71
N LYS A 61 16.78 -23.38 12.59
CA LYS A 61 17.28 -24.77 12.50
C LYS A 61 16.15 -25.81 12.47
N ASP A 62 15.08 -25.55 13.19
CA ASP A 62 13.90 -26.43 13.28
C ASP A 62 12.95 -26.30 12.07
N GLY A 63 13.35 -25.59 11.02
CA GLY A 63 12.64 -25.55 9.74
C GLY A 63 11.47 -24.54 9.67
N PRO A 64 10.53 -24.69 8.72
CA PRO A 64 9.44 -23.75 8.50
C PRO A 64 8.59 -23.54 9.76
N GLY A 65 8.04 -22.34 9.94
CA GLY A 65 7.30 -21.96 11.16
C GLY A 65 8.17 -21.41 12.31
N TRP A 66 9.44 -21.08 12.05
CA TRP A 66 10.33 -20.48 13.06
C TRP A 66 9.79 -19.17 13.67
N GLN A 67 9.00 -18.41 12.92
CA GLN A 67 8.33 -17.20 13.41
C GLN A 67 7.17 -17.51 14.38
N ASP A 68 6.47 -18.63 14.20
CA ASP A 68 5.46 -19.07 15.14
C ASP A 68 6.09 -19.52 16.46
N ARG A 69 7.23 -20.21 16.39
CA ARG A 69 7.99 -20.64 17.57
C ARG A 69 8.56 -19.46 18.36
N ILE A 70 9.12 -18.46 17.68
CA ILE A 70 9.61 -17.26 18.37
C ILE A 70 8.45 -16.50 19.01
N ASN A 71 7.28 -16.43 18.36
CA ASN A 71 6.09 -15.82 18.92
C ASN A 71 5.56 -16.61 20.13
N ALA A 72 5.58 -17.94 20.09
CA ALA A 72 5.21 -18.79 21.22
C ALA A 72 6.16 -18.59 22.43
N ALA A 73 7.46 -18.47 22.19
CA ALA A 73 8.44 -18.16 23.23
C ALA A 73 8.21 -16.77 23.85
N LEU A 74 7.88 -15.76 23.02
CA LEU A 74 7.54 -14.42 23.49
C LEU A 74 6.26 -14.41 24.33
N LYS A 75 5.22 -15.17 23.93
CA LYS A 75 4.00 -15.34 24.73
C LYS A 75 4.29 -15.99 26.07
N ALA A 76 5.05 -17.08 26.08
CA ALA A 76 5.44 -17.75 27.31
C ALA A 76 6.24 -16.83 28.25
N ALA A 77 7.15 -16.02 27.72
CA ALA A 77 7.91 -15.03 28.49
C ALA A 77 7.03 -13.88 29.02
N ALA A 78 6.00 -13.49 28.28
CA ALA A 78 5.03 -12.47 28.68
C ALA A 78 3.91 -13.02 29.61
N GLY A 79 3.79 -14.35 29.76
CA GLY A 79 2.70 -15.00 30.51
C GLY A 79 1.36 -14.98 29.79
N LEU A 80 1.36 -14.96 28.45
CA LEU A 80 0.18 -14.93 27.57
C LEU A 80 -0.17 -16.31 26.98
#